data_AF-A0A843EU17-F1
#
_entry.id   AF-A0A843EU17-F1
#
_cell.length_a   1.000
_cell.length_b   1.000
_cell.length_c   1.000
_cell.angle_alpha   90.00
_cell.angle_beta   90.00
_cell.angle_gamma   90.00
#
_symmetry.space_group_name_H-M   'P 1'
#
loop_
_entity.id
_entity.type
_entity.pdbx_description
1 polymer ?
#
loop_
_entity_poly.entity_id
_entity_poly.type
_entity_poly.pdbx_seq_one_letter_code
_entity_poly.pdbx_strand_id
1 'polypeptide(L)'
;VGSQYKTGIYWQEPSQRSTVVKFLNKKQKEAPKKIAVEAHEIYGFYHAEEYHQKYLEKNPQGYCHVDLNRIDDKEFDQLTREEYQITQLALTEVPFSGKYDNFFEDGIYVDVVNGEVLFTSKDKFDSGCGWPAFSKPVNEDAIIKHRDFTHGMVRTEVRSSKANSHLGHEFNDGPNGTKRYCINSAALRFIPKEDLENEGYSEYLSLFDQKD
;
A
#
# COMPACT_ATOMS: atom_id res chain seq x y z
N VAL A 1 -35.42 -7.17 -8.71
CA VAL A 1 -34.42 -6.08 -8.54
C VAL A 1 -34.91 -5.17 -7.42
N GLY A 2 -34.04 -4.76 -6.51
CA GLY A 2 -34.40 -4.02 -5.29
C GLY A 2 -33.32 -3.01 -4.88
N SER A 3 -33.60 -2.21 -3.85
CA SER A 3 -32.75 -1.11 -3.41
C SER A 3 -31.37 -1.54 -2.90
N GLN A 4 -31.21 -2.80 -2.49
CA GLN A 4 -29.93 -3.38 -2.05
C GLN A 4 -28.90 -3.54 -3.18
N TYR A 5 -29.31 -3.35 -4.44
CA TYR A 5 -28.43 -3.45 -5.62
C TYR A 5 -28.20 -2.10 -6.31
N LYS A 6 -28.48 -0.99 -5.62
CA LYS A 6 -28.16 0.35 -6.14
C LYS A 6 -26.64 0.48 -6.29
N THR A 7 -26.21 1.11 -7.36
CA THR A 7 -24.80 1.43 -7.58
C THR A 7 -24.42 2.66 -6.75
N GLY A 8 -23.34 2.57 -5.98
CA GLY A 8 -22.85 3.69 -5.16
C GLY A 8 -21.33 3.71 -5.05
N ILE A 9 -20.78 4.92 -4.81
CA ILE A 9 -19.40 5.14 -4.42
C ILE A 9 -19.42 5.85 -3.06
N TYR A 10 -18.88 5.18 -2.04
CA TYR A 10 -18.90 5.69 -0.68
C TYR A 10 -17.47 5.95 -0.20
N TRP A 11 -17.26 7.03 0.54
CA TRP A 11 -15.95 7.38 1.11
C TRP A 11 -16.04 7.59 2.62
N GLN A 12 -14.95 7.31 3.32
CA GLN A 12 -14.82 7.60 4.74
C GLN A 12 -14.20 8.99 4.95
N GLU A 13 -13.17 9.31 4.17
CA GLU A 13 -12.42 10.54 4.37
C GLU A 13 -12.97 11.68 3.50
N PRO A 14 -13.27 12.87 4.05
CA PRO A 14 -13.75 14.02 3.28
C PRO A 14 -12.80 14.43 2.14
N SER A 15 -11.51 14.14 2.25
CA SER A 15 -10.49 14.39 1.23
C SER A 15 -10.75 13.62 -0.07
N GLN A 16 -11.32 12.41 0.01
CA GLN A 16 -11.61 11.52 -1.12
C GLN A 16 -12.75 12.04 -2.00
N ARG A 17 -13.65 12.87 -1.43
CA ARG A 17 -14.80 13.44 -2.15
C ARG A 17 -14.42 14.10 -3.47
N SER A 18 -13.33 14.87 -3.47
CA SER A 18 -12.92 15.62 -4.65
C SER A 18 -12.56 14.70 -5.83
N THR A 19 -11.90 13.58 -5.55
CA THR A 19 -11.53 12.55 -6.53
C THR A 19 -12.77 11.87 -7.09
N VAL A 20 -13.69 11.44 -6.22
CA VAL A 20 -14.95 10.77 -6.62
C VAL A 20 -15.80 11.68 -7.51
N VAL A 21 -16.00 12.94 -7.10
CA VAL A 21 -16.81 13.90 -7.86
C VAL A 21 -16.16 14.21 -9.22
N LYS A 22 -14.84 14.40 -9.28
CA LYS A 22 -14.13 14.60 -10.55
C LYS A 22 -14.30 13.39 -11.49
N PHE A 23 -14.18 12.18 -10.95
CA PHE A 23 -14.36 10.95 -11.72
C PHE A 23 -15.77 10.82 -12.29
N LEU A 24 -16.81 10.99 -11.45
CA LEU A 24 -18.20 10.92 -11.90
C LEU A 24 -18.54 11.99 -12.92
N ASN A 25 -18.03 13.21 -12.75
CA ASN A 25 -18.21 14.28 -13.73
C ASN A 25 -17.55 13.96 -15.07
N LYS A 26 -16.35 13.35 -15.06
CA LYS A 26 -15.69 12.87 -16.28
C LYS A 26 -16.55 11.80 -16.97
N LYS A 27 -17.00 10.79 -16.23
CA LYS A 27 -17.84 9.70 -16.75
C LYS A 27 -19.20 10.17 -17.24
N GLN A 28 -19.79 11.16 -16.59
CA GLN A 28 -21.06 11.74 -17.03
C GLN A 28 -20.95 12.41 -18.41
N LYS A 29 -19.80 13.00 -18.75
CA LYS A 29 -19.56 13.59 -20.08
C LYS A 29 -19.49 12.54 -21.18
N GLU A 30 -18.99 11.34 -20.85
CA GLU A 30 -18.91 10.18 -21.77
C GLU A 30 -20.26 9.46 -21.88
N ALA A 31 -21.16 9.64 -20.91
CA ALA A 31 -22.42 8.93 -20.83
C ALA A 31 -23.57 9.71 -21.51
N PRO A 32 -24.35 9.08 -22.41
CA PRO A 32 -25.48 9.73 -23.08
C PRO A 32 -26.68 9.96 -22.15
N LYS A 33 -26.74 9.26 -21.02
CA LYS A 33 -27.80 9.40 -20.00
C LYS A 33 -27.18 9.81 -18.67
N LYS A 34 -28.00 10.42 -17.81
CA LYS A 34 -27.60 10.71 -16.44
C LYS A 34 -27.22 9.39 -15.72
N ILE A 35 -26.02 9.37 -15.16
CA ILE A 35 -25.52 8.27 -14.35
C ILE A 35 -26.34 8.18 -13.05
N ALA A 36 -26.75 6.96 -12.70
CA ALA A 36 -27.58 6.68 -11.53
C ALA A 36 -26.77 6.35 -10.25
N VAL A 37 -25.43 6.36 -10.35
CA VAL A 37 -24.52 6.08 -9.24
C VAL A 37 -24.66 7.15 -8.16
N GLU A 38 -25.02 6.75 -6.94
CA GLU A 38 -25.02 7.63 -5.79
C GLU A 38 -23.59 7.80 -5.23
N ALA A 39 -23.31 8.95 -4.63
CA ALA A 39 -21.98 9.28 -4.17
C ALA A 39 -22.05 10.16 -2.92
N HIS A 40 -21.71 9.61 -1.77
CA HIS A 40 -21.72 10.32 -0.49
C HIS A 40 -20.78 9.67 0.53
N GLU A 41 -20.59 10.35 1.65
CA GLU A 41 -19.86 9.82 2.81
C GLU A 41 -20.57 8.59 3.36
N ILE A 42 -19.81 7.58 3.78
CA ILE A 42 -20.38 6.35 4.31
C ILE A 42 -20.94 6.57 5.72
N TYR A 43 -22.22 6.27 5.92
CA TYR A 43 -22.87 6.41 7.23
C TYR A 43 -22.67 5.18 8.12
N GLY A 44 -22.46 4.01 7.52
CA GLY A 44 -22.26 2.75 8.22
C GLY A 44 -21.96 1.62 7.24
N PHE A 45 -21.16 0.66 7.68
CA PHE A 45 -20.83 -0.54 6.92
C PHE A 45 -20.98 -1.75 7.84
N TYR A 46 -21.95 -2.61 7.54
CA TYR A 46 -22.17 -3.87 8.27
C TYR A 46 -21.51 -4.99 7.50
N HIS A 47 -20.55 -5.67 8.13
CA HIS A 47 -19.95 -6.86 7.54
C HIS A 47 -21.02 -7.92 7.28
N ALA A 48 -21.03 -8.45 6.06
CA ALA A 48 -21.83 -9.62 5.71
C ALA A 48 -21.27 -10.87 6.39
N GLU A 49 -22.13 -11.88 6.56
CA GLU A 49 -21.79 -13.16 7.17
C GLU A 49 -20.64 -13.88 6.44
N GLU A 50 -19.93 -14.74 7.16
CA GLU A 50 -18.73 -15.44 6.65
C GLU A 50 -18.95 -16.21 5.35
N TYR A 51 -20.15 -16.72 5.10
CA TYR A 51 -20.43 -17.44 3.86
C TYR A 51 -20.45 -16.53 2.61
N HIS A 52 -20.68 -15.23 2.79
CA HIS A 52 -20.59 -14.24 1.72
C HIS A 52 -19.16 -13.80 1.43
N GLN A 53 -18.29 -13.86 2.44
CA GLN A 53 -16.88 -13.49 2.28
C GLN A 53 -16.20 -14.48 1.34
N LYS A 54 -15.57 -13.96 0.26
CA LYS A 54 -14.90 -14.78 -0.76
C LYS A 54 -15.84 -15.80 -1.41
N TYR A 55 -17.11 -15.43 -1.64
CA TYR A 55 -18.15 -16.34 -2.13
C TYR A 55 -17.74 -17.13 -3.39
N LEU A 56 -17.11 -16.49 -4.38
CA LEU A 56 -16.70 -17.14 -5.64
C LEU A 56 -15.43 -18.01 -5.49
N GLU A 57 -14.56 -17.73 -4.52
CA GLU A 57 -13.44 -18.64 -4.18
C GLU A 57 -14.00 -19.94 -3.57
N LYS A 58 -14.98 -19.82 -2.67
CA LYS A 58 -15.65 -20.95 -2.01
C LYS A 58 -16.60 -21.71 -2.95
N ASN A 59 -17.16 -21.01 -3.94
CA ASN A 59 -18.13 -21.55 -4.90
C ASN A 59 -17.71 -21.14 -6.32
N PRO A 60 -16.77 -21.86 -6.97
CA PRO A 60 -16.26 -21.47 -8.29
C PRO A 60 -17.30 -21.45 -9.41
N GLN A 61 -18.40 -22.19 -9.24
CA GLN A 61 -19.56 -22.21 -10.15
C GLN A 61 -20.75 -21.40 -9.59
N GLY A 62 -20.51 -20.58 -8.58
CA GLY A 62 -21.50 -19.70 -7.98
C GLY A 62 -21.99 -18.64 -8.98
N TYR A 63 -23.15 -18.06 -8.70
CA TYR A 63 -23.72 -17.04 -9.57
C TYR A 63 -22.80 -15.80 -9.66
N CYS A 64 -22.44 -15.42 -10.88
CA CYS A 64 -21.71 -14.19 -11.16
C CYS A 64 -22.29 -13.52 -12.41
N HIS A 65 -22.78 -12.28 -12.28
CA HIS A 65 -23.26 -11.49 -13.41
C HIS A 65 -22.13 -10.73 -14.14
N VAL A 66 -21.00 -10.53 -13.47
CA VAL A 66 -19.86 -9.76 -13.98
C VAL A 66 -18.87 -10.73 -14.63
N ASP A 67 -18.41 -10.40 -15.83
CA ASP A 67 -17.30 -11.12 -16.46
C ASP A 67 -15.99 -10.72 -15.79
N LEU A 68 -15.47 -11.60 -14.93
CA LEU A 68 -14.24 -11.36 -14.18
C LEU A 68 -13.02 -11.23 -15.10
N ASN A 69 -13.06 -11.74 -16.33
CA ASN A 69 -11.95 -11.59 -17.28
C ASN A 69 -11.80 -10.14 -17.77
N ARG A 70 -12.76 -9.27 -17.49
CA ARG A 70 -12.70 -7.84 -17.81
C ARG A 70 -12.03 -6.99 -16.73
N ILE A 71 -11.67 -7.60 -15.60
CA ILE A 71 -10.84 -6.97 -14.59
C ILE A 71 -9.41 -6.98 -15.14
N ASP A 72 -8.95 -5.83 -15.63
CA ASP A 72 -7.56 -5.64 -16.08
C ASP A 72 -6.73 -5.23 -14.87
N ASP A 73 -6.35 -6.22 -14.06
CA ASP A 73 -5.52 -6.03 -12.85
C ASP A 73 -4.04 -6.28 -13.13
N LYS A 74 -3.61 -6.20 -14.41
CA LYS A 74 -2.24 -6.51 -14.84
C LYS A 74 -1.14 -5.76 -14.10
N GLU A 75 -1.45 -4.57 -13.58
CA GLU A 75 -0.55 -3.78 -12.75
C GLU A 75 -0.26 -4.45 -11.39
N PHE A 76 -1.15 -5.33 -10.93
CA PHE A 76 -1.11 -6.01 -9.65
C PHE A 76 -1.11 -7.53 -9.74
N ASP A 77 -1.23 -8.11 -10.94
CA ASP A 77 -1.10 -9.57 -11.19
C ASP A 77 0.21 -10.16 -10.66
N GLN A 78 1.25 -9.32 -10.52
CA GLN A 78 2.55 -9.70 -9.97
C GLN A 78 2.60 -9.65 -8.43
N LEU A 79 1.65 -9.01 -7.78
CA LEU A 79 1.57 -8.92 -6.34
C LEU A 79 0.85 -10.13 -5.77
N THR A 80 1.39 -10.65 -4.68
CA THR A 80 0.61 -11.52 -3.80
C THR A 80 -0.57 -10.73 -3.22
N ARG A 81 -1.57 -11.48 -2.75
CA ARG A 81 -2.74 -10.90 -2.07
C ARG A 81 -2.36 -9.96 -0.92
N GLU A 82 -1.38 -10.35 -0.11
CA GLU A 82 -0.95 -9.57 1.06
C GLU A 82 -0.27 -8.26 0.63
N GLU A 83 0.63 -8.34 -0.36
CA GLU A 83 1.28 -7.17 -0.95
C GLU A 83 0.24 -6.19 -1.50
N TYR A 84 -0.75 -6.67 -2.28
CA TYR A 84 -1.84 -5.82 -2.77
C TYR A 84 -2.65 -5.18 -1.64
N GLN A 85 -3.05 -5.97 -0.64
CA GLN A 85 -3.85 -5.47 0.48
C GLN A 85 -3.12 -4.37 1.25
N ILE A 86 -1.81 -4.54 1.46
CA ILE A 86 -1.01 -3.56 2.17
C ILE A 86 -0.77 -2.34 1.30
N THR A 87 -0.24 -2.49 0.09
CA THR A 87 0.17 -1.35 -0.73
C THR A 87 -1.02 -0.57 -1.29
N GLN A 88 -2.10 -1.23 -1.69
CA GLN A 88 -3.24 -0.58 -2.37
C GLN A 88 -4.39 -0.25 -1.42
N LEU A 89 -4.60 -1.05 -0.37
CA LEU A 89 -5.74 -0.90 0.55
C LEU A 89 -5.32 -0.38 1.94
N ALA A 90 -4.04 -0.07 2.14
CA ALA A 90 -3.48 0.45 3.40
C ALA A 90 -3.75 -0.46 4.61
N LEU A 91 -3.71 -1.78 4.39
CA LEU A 91 -3.66 -2.75 5.49
C LEU A 91 -2.25 -2.77 6.12
N THR A 92 -2.14 -3.46 7.25
CA THR A 92 -0.88 -3.64 7.98
C THR A 92 -0.66 -5.14 8.24
N GLU A 93 0.54 -5.64 7.95
CA GLU A 93 0.92 -7.03 8.26
C GLU A 93 0.95 -7.27 9.77
N VAL A 94 0.82 -8.53 10.20
CA VAL A 94 0.87 -8.88 11.62
C VAL A 94 2.29 -8.59 12.16
N PRO A 95 2.44 -8.04 13.37
CA PRO A 95 3.76 -7.81 13.93
C PRO A 95 4.54 -9.13 14.06
N PHE A 96 5.85 -9.07 13.80
CA PHE A 96 6.82 -10.17 13.82
C PHE A 96 6.59 -11.27 12.77
N SER A 97 5.62 -11.14 11.87
CA SER A 97 5.39 -12.13 10.80
C SER A 97 6.11 -11.78 9.49
N GLY A 98 6.48 -10.52 9.31
CA GLY A 98 7.08 -10.02 8.07
C GLY A 98 8.49 -10.55 7.83
N LYS A 99 8.79 -10.87 6.56
CA LYS A 99 10.09 -11.40 6.12
C LYS A 99 11.30 -10.50 6.45
N TYR A 100 11.09 -9.20 6.69
CA TYR A 100 12.17 -8.23 6.90
C TYR A 100 12.25 -7.65 8.32
N ASP A 101 11.42 -8.09 9.26
CA ASP A 101 11.50 -7.64 10.65
C ASP A 101 12.89 -7.93 11.24
N ASN A 102 13.26 -9.20 11.34
CA ASN A 102 14.58 -9.66 11.80
C ASN A 102 15.53 -10.03 10.65
N PHE A 103 15.72 -9.10 9.71
CA PHE A 103 16.58 -9.27 8.54
C PHE A 103 17.51 -8.06 8.36
N PHE A 104 18.82 -8.29 8.24
CA PHE A 104 19.83 -7.21 8.28
C PHE A 104 20.96 -7.39 7.26
N GLU A 105 20.69 -8.07 6.15
CA GLU A 105 21.67 -8.22 5.07
C GLU A 105 21.96 -6.89 4.36
N ASP A 106 23.16 -6.78 3.78
CA ASP A 106 23.57 -5.60 3.02
C ASP A 106 22.83 -5.53 1.68
N GLY A 107 22.12 -4.43 1.43
CA GLY A 107 21.34 -4.23 0.21
C GLY A 107 20.33 -3.08 0.32
N ILE A 108 19.44 -2.99 -0.66
CA ILE A 108 18.40 -1.96 -0.72
C ILE A 108 17.00 -2.57 -0.62
N TYR A 109 16.05 -1.76 -0.19
CA TYR A 109 14.63 -2.10 -0.18
C TYR A 109 13.90 -1.23 -1.19
N VAL A 110 13.29 -1.89 -2.18
CA VAL A 110 12.52 -1.25 -3.24
C VAL A 110 11.02 -1.46 -3.03
N ASP A 111 10.20 -0.57 -3.57
CA ASP A 111 8.75 -0.74 -3.64
C ASP A 111 8.43 -2.01 -4.44
N VAL A 112 7.65 -2.91 -3.84
CA VAL A 112 7.25 -4.17 -4.48
C VAL A 112 6.44 -3.95 -5.77
N VAL A 113 5.78 -2.80 -5.92
CA VAL A 113 4.89 -2.48 -7.05
C VAL A 113 5.66 -2.03 -8.29
N ASN A 114 6.65 -1.15 -8.13
CA ASN A 114 7.30 -0.50 -9.27
C ASN A 114 8.84 -0.55 -9.25
N GLY A 115 9.45 -1.13 -8.21
CA GLY A 115 10.90 -1.24 -8.06
C GLY A 115 11.62 0.08 -7.72
N GLU A 116 10.91 1.13 -7.32
CA GLU A 116 11.53 2.37 -6.81
C GLU A 116 12.32 2.10 -5.52
N VAL A 117 13.54 2.59 -5.42
CA VAL A 117 14.34 2.46 -4.20
C VAL A 117 13.78 3.34 -3.10
N LEU A 118 13.45 2.74 -1.95
CA LEU A 118 12.82 3.43 -0.82
C LEU A 118 13.77 3.55 0.37
N PHE A 119 14.48 2.47 0.73
CA PHE A 119 15.34 2.42 1.90
C PHE A 119 16.63 1.66 1.63
N THR A 120 17.62 1.89 2.50
CA THR A 120 18.91 1.19 2.49
C THR A 120 19.03 0.33 3.75
N SER A 121 19.77 -0.79 3.70
CA SER A 121 20.04 -1.59 4.90
C SER A 121 20.90 -0.83 5.93
N LYS A 122 21.69 0.17 5.51
CA LYS A 122 22.50 1.02 6.40
C LYS A 122 21.65 1.85 7.36
N ASP A 123 20.45 2.19 6.93
CA ASP A 123 19.50 2.95 7.74
C ASP A 123 18.51 2.06 8.50
N LYS A 124 18.54 0.74 8.29
CA LYS A 124 17.70 -0.23 9.00
C LYS A 124 18.23 -0.47 10.40
N PHE A 125 17.34 -0.60 11.37
CA PHE A 125 17.68 -0.93 12.75
C PHE A 125 16.63 -1.84 13.40
N ASP A 126 17.00 -2.55 14.46
CA ASP A 126 16.06 -3.31 15.27
C ASP A 126 15.31 -2.37 16.23
N SER A 127 14.02 -2.17 15.95
CA SER A 127 13.14 -1.40 16.81
C SER A 127 12.41 -2.25 17.86
N GLY A 128 12.41 -3.58 17.73
CA GLY A 128 11.55 -4.47 18.51
C GLY A 128 10.04 -4.27 18.29
N CYS A 129 9.64 -3.51 17.25
CA CYS A 129 8.24 -3.17 17.02
C CYS A 129 7.45 -4.23 16.24
N GLY A 130 8.14 -5.20 15.63
CA GLY A 130 7.55 -6.28 14.83
C GLY A 130 7.42 -5.98 13.33
N TRP A 131 7.98 -4.87 12.87
CA TRP A 131 8.06 -4.51 11.46
C TRP A 131 9.44 -3.96 11.15
N PRO A 132 9.95 -4.09 9.90
CA PRO A 132 11.21 -3.47 9.51
C PRO A 132 11.16 -1.95 9.77
N ALA A 133 12.18 -1.48 10.51
CA ALA A 133 12.30 -0.09 10.92
C ALA A 133 13.54 0.55 10.29
N PHE A 134 13.36 1.75 9.73
CA PHE A 134 14.44 2.53 9.12
C PHE A 134 14.51 3.92 9.76
N SER A 135 15.70 4.51 9.79
CA SER A 135 15.93 5.84 10.38
C SER A 135 15.64 6.98 9.40
N LYS A 136 15.79 6.71 8.09
CA LYS A 136 15.49 7.64 6.98
C LYS A 136 15.23 6.88 5.67
N PRO A 137 14.49 7.46 4.72
CA PRO A 137 14.43 6.95 3.34
C PRO A 137 15.77 7.16 2.62
N VAL A 138 15.93 6.52 1.46
CA VAL A 138 17.12 6.70 0.61
C VAL A 138 17.30 8.15 0.15
N ASN A 139 16.20 8.87 -0.05
CA ASN A 139 16.13 10.33 -0.21
C ASN A 139 14.71 10.83 0.16
N GLU A 140 14.56 12.14 0.35
CA GLU A 140 13.26 12.75 0.75
C GLU A 140 12.19 12.66 -0.34
N ASP A 141 12.58 12.53 -1.62
CA ASP A 141 11.65 12.46 -2.76
C ASP A 141 11.08 11.05 -2.98
N ALA A 142 11.64 10.02 -2.31
CA ALA A 142 11.20 8.63 -2.44
C ALA A 142 9.85 8.37 -1.74
N ILE A 143 9.45 9.24 -0.80
CA ILE A 143 8.26 9.04 0.03
C ILE A 143 7.35 10.27 0.10
N ILE A 144 6.05 10.03 0.27
CA ILE A 144 5.03 11.06 0.53
C ILE A 144 4.42 10.80 1.90
N LYS A 145 4.12 11.88 2.63
CA LYS A 145 3.60 11.83 4.00
C LYS A 145 2.16 12.33 4.03
N HIS A 146 1.27 11.54 4.63
CA HIS A 146 -0.14 11.90 4.83
C HIS A 146 -0.49 11.87 6.31
N ARG A 147 -1.34 12.80 6.75
CA ARG A 147 -1.90 12.69 8.11
C ARG A 147 -2.93 11.57 8.11
N ASP A 148 -2.78 10.67 9.07
CA ASP A 148 -3.64 9.52 9.28
C ASP A 148 -4.37 9.66 10.61
N PHE A 149 -5.71 9.64 10.57
CA PHE A 149 -6.60 9.74 11.72
C PHE A 149 -7.31 8.41 12.06
N THR A 150 -6.96 7.35 11.35
CA THR A 150 -7.57 6.03 11.53
C THR A 150 -7.28 5.47 12.92
N HIS A 151 -8.13 4.55 13.38
CA HIS A 151 -8.01 3.89 14.69
C HIS A 151 -7.99 4.85 15.89
N GLY A 152 -8.50 6.08 15.72
CA GLY A 152 -8.56 7.09 16.78
C GLY A 152 -7.20 7.69 17.16
N MET A 153 -6.17 7.49 16.33
CA MET A 153 -4.82 8.01 16.55
C MET A 153 -4.49 9.11 15.55
N VAL A 154 -3.54 9.98 15.88
CA VAL A 154 -2.94 10.92 14.91
C VAL A 154 -1.56 10.41 14.55
N ARG A 155 -1.42 9.88 13.33
CA ARG A 155 -0.16 9.33 12.81
C ARG A 155 0.22 10.00 11.50
N THR A 156 1.44 9.73 11.05
CA THR A 156 1.90 10.14 9.72
C THR A 156 2.05 8.87 8.88
N GLU A 157 1.12 8.64 7.95
CA GLU A 157 1.23 7.60 6.94
C GLU A 157 2.37 7.94 5.98
N VAL A 158 3.13 6.91 5.59
CA VAL A 158 4.20 6.98 4.60
C VAL A 158 3.81 6.14 3.39
N ARG A 159 3.91 6.75 2.21
CA ARG A 159 3.64 6.10 0.91
C ARG A 159 4.82 6.29 -0.04
N SER A 160 5.01 5.40 -1.02
CA SER A 160 6.01 5.60 -2.08
C SER A 160 5.58 6.75 -2.99
N SER A 161 6.53 7.53 -3.51
CA SER A 161 6.18 8.73 -4.27
C SER A 161 5.70 8.42 -5.69
N LYS A 162 6.28 7.43 -6.37
CA LYS A 162 5.89 7.10 -7.76
C LYS A 162 4.65 6.23 -7.86
N ALA A 163 4.51 5.20 -7.02
CA ALA A 163 3.37 4.28 -7.08
C ALA A 163 2.26 4.63 -6.09
N ASN A 164 2.50 5.55 -5.13
CA ASN A 164 1.56 5.85 -4.06
C ASN A 164 1.19 4.60 -3.22
N SER A 165 2.09 3.61 -3.17
CA SER A 165 1.96 2.40 -2.38
C SER A 165 1.96 2.76 -0.90
N HIS A 166 0.97 2.31 -0.12
CA HIS A 166 1.05 2.40 1.33
C HIS A 166 2.22 1.55 1.84
N LEU A 167 3.12 2.18 2.59
CA LEU A 167 4.30 1.53 3.14
C LEU A 167 4.13 1.27 4.64
N GLY A 168 3.64 2.25 5.38
CA GLY A 168 3.47 2.17 6.83
C GLY A 168 3.38 3.56 7.45
N HIS A 169 4.09 3.78 8.57
CA HIS A 169 3.99 5.02 9.34
C HIS A 169 5.36 5.54 9.84
N GLU A 170 5.46 6.87 9.97
CA GLU A 170 6.59 7.55 10.58
C GLU A 170 6.30 7.93 12.05
N PHE A 171 7.28 7.68 12.91
CA PHE A 171 7.27 8.06 14.33
C PHE A 171 8.54 8.86 14.70
N ASN A 172 8.48 9.55 15.84
CA ASN A 172 9.57 10.40 16.36
C ASN A 172 10.40 9.71 17.47
N ASP A 173 10.36 8.37 17.53
CA ASP A 173 10.92 7.54 18.59
C ASP A 173 12.10 6.67 18.12
N GLY A 174 12.78 7.10 17.04
CA GLY A 174 13.95 6.41 16.50
C GLY A 174 15.21 6.56 17.36
N PRO A 175 16.25 5.75 17.10
CA PRO A 175 17.50 5.78 17.85
C PRO A 175 18.13 7.18 17.81
N ASN A 176 18.67 7.64 18.93
CA ASN A 176 19.34 8.94 19.06
C ASN A 176 18.46 10.14 18.62
N GLY A 177 17.13 10.02 18.72
CA GLY A 177 16.20 11.08 18.34
C GLY A 177 15.95 11.19 16.83
N THR A 178 16.37 10.19 16.06
CA THR A 178 16.01 10.08 14.64
C THR A 178 14.53 9.70 14.48
N LYS A 179 14.05 9.73 13.23
CA LYS A 179 12.73 9.20 12.91
C LYS A 179 12.76 7.67 12.90
N ARG A 180 11.59 7.07 13.11
CA ARG A 180 11.37 5.65 12.88
C ARG A 180 10.34 5.48 11.79
N TYR A 181 10.77 5.01 10.63
CA TYR A 181 9.93 4.59 9.52
C TYR A 181 9.60 3.12 9.74
N CYS A 182 8.40 2.85 10.24
CA CYS A 182 7.87 1.52 10.54
C CYS A 182 7.10 1.03 9.32
N ILE A 183 7.69 0.11 8.55
CA ILE A 183 7.24 -0.23 7.19
C ILE A 183 6.78 -1.68 7.15
N ASN A 184 5.78 -2.00 6.34
CA ASN A 184 5.38 -3.38 6.12
C ASN A 184 6.40 -4.10 5.21
N SER A 185 6.82 -5.30 5.59
CA SER A 185 7.71 -6.14 4.78
C SER A 185 7.08 -6.49 3.42
N ALA A 186 5.77 -6.71 3.38
CA ALA A 186 5.02 -6.94 2.15
C ALA A 186 4.91 -5.70 1.24
N ALA A 187 5.25 -4.50 1.70
CA ALA A 187 5.37 -3.35 0.81
C ALA A 187 6.74 -3.30 0.10
N LEU A 188 7.67 -4.18 0.48
CA LEU A 188 9.07 -4.12 0.09
C LEU A 188 9.54 -5.39 -0.65
N ARG A 189 10.47 -5.18 -1.58
CA ARG A 189 11.35 -6.20 -2.14
C ARG A 189 12.79 -5.85 -1.80
N PHE A 190 13.52 -6.79 -1.24
CA PHE A 190 14.94 -6.60 -0.92
C PHE A 190 15.79 -7.02 -2.12
N ILE A 191 16.83 -6.24 -2.41
CA ILE A 191 17.84 -6.55 -3.43
C ILE A 191 19.20 -6.59 -2.71
N PRO A 192 19.84 -7.76 -2.63
CA PRO A 192 21.17 -7.90 -2.04
C PRO A 192 22.20 -7.00 -2.72
N LYS A 193 23.20 -6.53 -1.97
CA LYS A 193 24.31 -5.72 -2.50
C LYS A 193 24.94 -6.36 -3.75
N GLU A 194 25.13 -7.68 -3.71
CA GLU A 194 25.74 -8.47 -4.78
C GLU A 194 24.92 -8.51 -6.08
N ASP A 195 23.61 -8.27 -6.00
CA ASP A 195 22.69 -8.30 -7.14
C ASP A 195 22.35 -6.90 -7.68
N LEU A 196 22.79 -5.82 -7.01
CA LEU A 196 22.46 -4.44 -7.41
C LEU A 196 22.85 -4.14 -8.85
N GLU A 197 24.03 -4.56 -9.30
CA GLU A 197 24.45 -4.31 -10.68
C GLU A 197 23.61 -5.10 -11.69
N ASN A 198 23.34 -6.38 -11.40
CA ASN A 198 22.58 -7.26 -12.26
C ASN A 198 21.12 -6.83 -12.40
N GLU A 199 20.54 -6.24 -11.35
CA GLU A 199 19.17 -5.74 -11.33
C GLU A 199 19.03 -4.27 -11.77
N GLY A 200 20.12 -3.60 -12.16
CA GLY A 200 20.08 -2.24 -12.70
C GLY A 200 20.10 -1.11 -11.66
N TYR A 201 20.54 -1.42 -10.44
CA TYR A 201 20.66 -0.49 -9.30
C TYR A 201 22.12 -0.14 -8.97
N SER A 202 23.02 -0.19 -9.95
CA SER A 202 24.47 -0.02 -9.78
C SER A 202 24.86 1.30 -9.10
N GLU A 203 24.07 2.36 -9.25
CA GLU A 203 24.31 3.66 -8.61
C GLU A 203 24.32 3.59 -7.07
N TYR A 204 23.59 2.63 -6.50
CA TYR A 204 23.48 2.43 -5.05
C TYR A 204 24.63 1.62 -4.45
N LEU A 205 25.50 0.98 -5.26
CA LEU A 205 26.67 0.25 -4.76
C LEU A 205 27.58 1.12 -3.90
N SER A 206 27.73 2.39 -4.30
CA SER A 206 28.56 3.37 -3.62
C SER A 206 28.19 3.61 -2.15
N LEU A 207 26.93 3.34 -1.77
CA LEU A 207 26.45 3.44 -0.39
C LEU A 207 27.02 2.36 0.53
N PHE A 208 27.49 1.25 -0.03
CA PHE A 208 27.98 0.10 0.71
C PHE A 208 29.50 -0.08 0.64
N ASP A 209 30.19 0.78 -0.11
CA ASP A 209 31.65 0.74 -0.27
C ASP A 209 32.37 1.75 0.64
N GLN A 210 31.62 2.64 1.28
CA GLN A 210 32.15 3.49 2.33
C GLN A 210 32.39 2.65 3.59
N LYS A 211 33.67 2.45 3.95
CA LYS A 211 34.05 1.95 5.26
C LYS A 211 33.85 3.07 6.28
N ASP A 212 32.97 2.83 7.25
CA ASP A 212 32.94 3.57 8.51
C ASP A 212 34.28 3.42 9.27
#